data_AF-A0A963NWZ7-F1
#
_entry.id   AF-A0A963NWZ7-F1
#
_cell.length_a   1.000
_cell.length_b   1.000
_cell.length_c   1.000
_cell.angle_alpha   90.00
_cell.angle_beta   90.00
_cell.angle_gamma   90.00
#
_symmetry.space_group_name_H-M   'P 1'
#
loop_
_entity.id
_entity.type
_entity.pdbx_description
1 polymer ?
#
loop_
_entity_poly.entity_id
_entity_poly.type
_entity_poly.pdbx_seq_one_letter_code
_entity_poly.pdbx_strand_id
1 'polypeptide(L)'
;MTIQTQSSPTSWTLAAELPDVRLSIELFPPKWPAGAMALLEEIDVLEALAPAHYTVTSGAGGNGNTETRNVVEAVREHTGR
;
A
#
# COMPACT_ATOMS: atom_id res chain seq x y z
N MET A 1 1.27 13.42 -51.25
CA MET A 1 2.02 13.69 -50.00
C MET A 1 1.23 13.04 -48.88
N THR A 2 1.61 11.81 -48.51
CA THR A 2 0.87 11.00 -47.53
C THR A 2 1.56 11.15 -46.18
N ILE A 3 0.88 11.76 -45.21
CA ILE A 3 1.39 11.90 -43.85
C ILE A 3 1.03 10.61 -43.11
N GLN A 4 2.01 9.73 -42.88
CA GLN A 4 1.84 8.61 -41.96
C GLN A 4 1.97 9.14 -40.53
N THR A 5 0.84 9.20 -39.82
CA THR A 5 0.81 9.40 -38.37
C THR A 5 1.30 8.11 -37.70
N GLN A 6 2.56 8.10 -37.29
CA GLN A 6 3.05 7.07 -36.37
C GLN A 6 2.49 7.36 -34.99
N SER A 7 1.47 6.61 -34.59
CA SER A 7 1.00 6.55 -33.20
C SER A 7 1.99 5.72 -32.40
N SER A 8 2.86 6.40 -31.65
CA SER A 8 3.73 5.76 -30.66
C SER A 8 2.85 5.05 -29.61
N PRO A 9 3.04 3.76 -29.33
CA PRO A 9 2.34 3.13 -28.22
C PRO A 9 2.96 3.71 -26.94
N THR A 10 2.17 4.43 -26.16
CA THR A 10 2.50 4.70 -24.74
C THR A 10 2.29 3.43 -23.94
N SER A 11 3.00 2.36 -24.30
CA SER A 11 3.01 1.11 -23.57
C SER A 11 4.20 1.17 -22.61
N TRP A 12 3.92 1.55 -21.38
CA TRP A 12 4.72 1.15 -20.24
C TRP A 12 4.61 -0.38 -20.16
N THR A 13 5.47 -1.10 -20.87
CA THR A 13 5.61 -2.53 -20.66
C THR A 13 6.37 -2.70 -19.36
N LEU A 14 5.62 -2.91 -18.27
CA LEU A 14 6.11 -3.73 -17.19
C LEU A 14 6.69 -4.99 -17.87
N ALA A 15 7.99 -5.18 -17.76
CA ALA A 15 8.76 -6.05 -18.65
C ALA A 15 8.10 -7.43 -18.81
N ALA A 16 8.37 -8.06 -19.97
CA ALA A 16 7.62 -9.20 -20.52
C ALA A 16 7.33 -10.36 -19.57
N GLU A 17 8.04 -10.52 -18.44
CA GLU A 17 7.50 -11.06 -17.18
C GLU A 17 8.27 -10.38 -16.04
N LEU A 18 7.58 -9.90 -15.00
CA LEU A 18 8.27 -9.43 -13.79
C LEU A 18 8.85 -10.63 -13.04
N PRO A 19 10.06 -10.52 -12.45
CA PRO A 19 10.54 -11.53 -11.52
C PRO A 19 9.57 -11.66 -10.34
N ASP A 20 9.63 -12.78 -9.63
CA ASP A 20 8.95 -12.91 -8.34
C ASP A 20 9.46 -11.81 -7.39
N VAL A 21 8.57 -10.88 -7.03
CA VAL A 21 8.89 -9.69 -6.23
C VAL A 21 8.33 -9.83 -4.84
N ARG A 22 9.15 -9.55 -3.82
CA ARG A 22 8.66 -9.38 -2.46
C ARG A 22 8.23 -7.95 -2.23
N LEU A 23 6.93 -7.76 -1.98
CA LEU A 23 6.33 -6.48 -1.68
C LEU A 23 6.32 -6.20 -0.18
N SER A 24 6.63 -4.96 0.20
CA SER A 24 6.25 -4.40 1.50
C SER A 24 5.41 -3.16 1.27
N ILE A 25 4.50 -2.87 2.21
CA ILE A 25 3.58 -1.73 2.11
C ILE A 25 3.70 -0.88 3.37
N GLU A 26 3.91 0.41 3.21
CA GLU A 26 3.97 1.37 4.30
C GLU A 26 2.62 2.05 4.52
N LEU A 27 2.14 2.00 5.76
CA LEU A 27 0.87 2.57 6.21
C LEU A 27 1.12 3.85 7.01
N PHE A 28 0.17 4.77 6.89
CA PHE A 28 0.13 5.99 7.68
C PHE A 28 -1.02 5.91 8.68
N PRO A 29 -0.80 6.24 9.96
CA PRO A 29 -1.87 6.25 10.93
C PRO A 29 -3.04 7.14 10.49
N PRO A 30 -4.27 6.60 10.38
CA PRO A 30 -5.42 7.38 10.00
C PRO A 30 -5.87 8.24 11.18
N LYS A 31 -6.69 9.25 10.91
CA LYS A 31 -7.40 9.94 11.99
C LYS A 31 -8.46 9.01 12.57
N TRP A 32 -8.27 8.61 13.83
CA TRP A 32 -9.20 7.74 14.56
C TRP A 32 -10.38 8.52 15.17
N PRO A 33 -11.56 7.88 15.34
CA PRO A 33 -11.91 6.52 14.93
C PRO A 33 -12.40 6.42 13.46
N ALA A 34 -12.76 7.55 12.84
CA ALA A 34 -13.45 7.56 11.55
C ALA A 34 -12.67 6.89 10.41
N GLY A 35 -11.34 7.00 10.40
CA GLY A 35 -10.50 6.39 9.36
C GLY A 35 -10.06 4.95 9.64
N ALA A 36 -10.43 4.37 10.78
CA ALA A 36 -9.97 3.03 11.16
C ALA A 36 -10.55 1.93 10.28
N MET A 37 -11.87 1.93 10.09
CA MET A 37 -12.56 0.94 9.24
C MET A 37 -12.10 1.03 7.78
N ALA A 38 -12.01 2.25 7.24
CA ALA A 38 -11.53 2.46 5.88
C ALA A 38 -10.11 1.92 5.67
N LEU A 39 -9.21 2.09 6.65
CA LEU A 39 -7.88 1.49 6.57
C LEU A 39 -7.94 -0.04 6.48
N LEU A 40 -8.76 -0.69 7.31
CA LEU A 40 -8.87 -2.14 7.32
C LEU A 40 -9.51 -2.67 6.02
N GLU A 41 -10.53 -1.99 5.50
CA GLU A 41 -11.16 -2.31 4.21
C GLU A 41 -10.17 -2.21 3.04
N GLU A 42 -9.30 -1.18 3.02
CA GLU A 42 -8.24 -1.07 2.01
C GLU A 42 -7.17 -2.16 2.19
N ILE A 43 -6.87 -2.55 3.42
CA ILE A 43 -5.94 -3.68 3.68
C ILE A 43 -6.50 -4.98 3.12
N ASP A 44 -7.81 -5.24 3.19
CA ASP A 44 -8.43 -6.42 2.58
C ASP A 44 -8.20 -6.47 1.07
N VAL A 45 -8.22 -5.31 0.39
CA VAL A 45 -7.89 -5.20 -1.03
C VAL A 45 -6.40 -5.49 -1.28
N LEU A 46 -5.52 -4.97 -0.42
CA LEU A 46 -4.06 -5.13 -0.56
C LEU A 46 -3.57 -6.54 -0.24
N GLU A 47 -4.29 -7.31 0.58
CA GLU A 47 -3.93 -8.71 0.90
C GLU A 47 -3.93 -9.61 -0.33
N ALA A 48 -4.65 -9.25 -1.41
CA ALA A 48 -4.58 -9.93 -2.70
C ALA A 48 -3.17 -9.89 -3.34
N LEU A 49 -2.32 -8.93 -2.93
CA LEU A 49 -0.94 -8.80 -3.38
C LEU A 49 0.04 -9.63 -2.53
N ALA A 50 -0.43 -10.28 -1.46
CA ALA A 50 0.38 -11.06 -0.52
C ALA A 50 1.67 -10.34 -0.07
N PRO A 51 1.58 -9.12 0.51
CA PRO A 51 2.75 -8.39 0.96
C PRO A 51 3.51 -9.17 2.04
N ALA A 52 4.84 -9.18 1.95
CA ALA A 52 5.70 -9.87 2.91
C ALA A 52 5.60 -9.27 4.32
N HIS A 53 5.35 -7.95 4.43
CA HIS A 53 5.06 -7.27 5.69
C HIS A 53 4.47 -5.88 5.44
N TYR A 54 3.80 -5.36 6.46
CA TYR A 54 3.41 -3.96 6.57
C TYR A 54 4.40 -3.21 7.47
N THR A 55 4.68 -1.95 7.14
CA THR A 55 5.30 -0.99 8.05
C THR A 55 4.28 0.09 8.40
N VAL A 56 4.43 0.71 9.57
CA VAL A 56 3.61 1.84 9.98
C VAL A 56 4.55 2.99 10.32
N THR A 57 4.32 4.14 9.71
CA THR A 57 5.14 5.33 10.01
C THR A 57 4.95 5.79 11.45
N SER A 58 6.01 6.35 12.04
CA SER A 58 5.97 7.04 13.33
C SER A 58 6.30 8.52 13.13
N GLY A 59 5.33 9.40 13.43
CA GLY A 59 5.51 10.83 13.29
C GLY A 59 6.52 11.38 14.30
N ALA A 60 7.46 12.22 13.84
CA ALA A 60 8.55 12.76 14.66
C ALA A 60 8.12 13.69 15.82
N GLY A 61 6.82 13.98 15.97
CA GLY A 61 6.26 14.90 16.96
C GLY A 61 5.95 14.31 18.34
N GLY A 62 6.28 13.04 18.62
CA GLY A 62 6.18 12.44 19.95
C GLY A 62 4.81 11.87 20.34
N ASN A 63 3.71 12.33 19.71
CA ASN A 63 2.38 11.71 19.84
C ASN A 63 2.22 10.46 18.95
N GLY A 64 3.02 10.35 17.89
CA GLY A 64 2.94 9.28 16.88
C GLY A 64 3.03 7.86 17.43
N ASN A 65 3.66 7.66 18.59
CA ASN A 65 3.87 6.32 19.14
C ASN A 65 2.57 5.59 19.47
N THR A 66 1.53 6.29 19.94
CA THR A 66 0.24 5.67 20.26
C THR A 66 -0.55 5.35 19.00
N GLU A 67 -0.60 6.27 18.03
CA GLU A 67 -1.35 6.05 16.80
C GLU A 67 -0.70 4.98 15.92
N THR A 68 0.64 5.00 15.81
CA THR A 68 1.42 3.93 15.17
C THR A 68 1.14 2.59 15.84
N ARG A 69 1.18 2.52 17.17
CA ARG A 69 0.91 1.27 17.91
C ARG A 69 -0.51 0.76 17.66
N ASN A 70 -1.51 1.64 17.71
CA ASN A 70 -2.90 1.24 17.48
C ASN A 70 -3.09 0.66 16.08
N VAL A 71 -2.44 1.23 15.06
CA VAL A 71 -2.48 0.66 13.71
C VAL A 71 -1.76 -0.68 13.66
N VAL A 72 -0.56 -0.80 14.24
CA VAL A 72 0.15 -2.08 14.28
C VAL A 72 -0.72 -3.16 14.92
N GLU A 73 -1.35 -2.89 16.06
CA GLU A 73 -2.22 -3.85 16.75
C GLU A 73 -3.45 -4.20 15.90
N ALA A 74 -4.15 -3.20 15.34
CA ALA A 74 -5.32 -3.43 14.51
C ALA A 74 -5.01 -4.26 13.26
N VAL A 75 -3.89 -3.98 12.57
CA VAL A 75 -3.48 -4.73 11.37
C VAL A 75 -3.10 -6.17 11.72
N ARG A 76 -2.38 -6.38 12.83
CA ARG A 76 -2.03 -7.72 13.30
C ARG A 76 -3.26 -8.55 13.65
N GLU A 77 -4.23 -7.94 14.34
CA GLU A 77 -5.50 -8.59 14.68
C GLU A 77 -6.34 -8.91 13.45
N HIS A 78 -6.39 -8.00 12.48
CA HIS A 78 -7.21 -8.14 11.27
C HIS A 78 -6.62 -9.14 10.26
N THR A 79 -5.29 -9.18 10.09
CA THR A 79 -4.62 -9.98 9.04
C THR A 79 -3.92 -11.24 9.57
N GLY A 80 -3.62 -11.31 10.87
CA GLY A 80 -2.81 -12.38 11.47
C GLY A 80 -1.32 -12.34 11.12
N ARG A 81 -0.83 -11.24 10.53
CA ARG A 81 0.59 -11.00 10.23
C ARG A 81 1.27 -10.12 11.26
#